data_AF-A0A397FWY1-F1
#
_entry.id   AF-A0A397FWY1-F1
#
_cell.length_a   1.000
_cell.length_b   1.000
_cell.length_c   1.000
_cell.angle_alpha   90.00
_cell.angle_beta   90.00
_cell.angle_gamma   90.00
#
_symmetry.space_group_name_H-M   'P 1'
#
loop_
_entity.id
_entity.type
_entity.pdbx_description
1 polymer ?
#
loop_
_entity_poly.entity_id
_entity_poly.type
_entity_poly.pdbx_seq_one_letter_code
_entity_poly.pdbx_strand_id
1 'polypeptide(L)'
;MASRKVCYQYANNGICRFKNCQYDPCASRSRNNGGKGATKRKTHRFAVKNNSRLDFWTKKAFEGKYRPPLGQELGPFFEQGRSLIEASDGTLQEVIQCLSSSGGLKRIQELVERDYSEISDISKRELFESQTLPFIKLVTHRNVLASLVVEQNVVAIYNCIWGPMGRRGEPFLHFLADIVQHKVENYTKSAASYLEILDPEGQLENSRAHLERLQRRLDIGKSLPTLFRSSKLASANQSPATFTITRAPPGGRHDNDHADICQIQIMPTYQEILSSQSEYLPLKDPAQWHIGGLAGLLDRNSRLLREDTVGQLRDVIHAELRSGSKGSQKSPLRGNVYKQVKLEGLKFDRFAGLQFRVQFAQPSNVQAIKKDCKKEWWELSKRLQPSALVCLIDSRGFAIFCTVADNLKCSKVKNNYEPNVRLKSTASLWENAKTASVNLELVEQTGTNWQYILDCHSAVKNGPSISLMEFTGILLPSFQPTLLALQKMQKAADLPMSEFLVPLGAGSSGGVVDVAPPAYATAASFSFDLHVPAPSLDPFLL
;
A
#
# COMPACT_ATOMS: atom_id res chain seq x y z
N MET A 1 -46.84 19.17 -8.67
CA MET A 1 -46.70 17.70 -8.58
C MET A 1 -46.49 17.35 -7.11
N ALA A 2 -47.47 16.71 -6.45
CA ALA A 2 -47.42 16.45 -5.01
C ALA A 2 -46.53 15.24 -4.68
N SER A 3 -45.66 15.40 -3.67
CA SER A 3 -44.75 14.38 -3.15
C SER A 3 -45.52 13.17 -2.59
N ARG A 4 -45.29 11.97 -3.16
CA ARG A 4 -45.92 10.72 -2.72
C ARG A 4 -45.32 10.28 -1.39
N LYS A 5 -46.16 10.18 -0.34
CA LYS A 5 -45.76 9.73 1.00
C LYS A 5 -45.72 8.19 1.05
N VAL A 6 -44.66 7.61 1.61
CA VAL A 6 -44.45 6.15 1.74
C VAL A 6 -44.88 5.67 3.13
N CYS A 7 -45.48 4.49 3.22
CA CYS A 7 -45.86 3.89 4.51
C CYS A 7 -44.61 3.54 5.35
N TYR A 8 -44.44 4.20 6.50
CA TYR A 8 -43.29 3.99 7.39
C TYR A 8 -43.18 2.53 7.89
N GLN A 9 -44.32 1.90 8.18
CA GLN A 9 -44.35 0.52 8.70
C GLN A 9 -43.95 -0.50 7.63
N TYR A 10 -44.32 -0.25 6.37
CA TYR A 10 -43.87 -1.05 5.22
C TYR A 10 -42.38 -0.82 4.91
N ALA A 11 -41.91 0.42 4.99
CA ALA A 11 -40.51 0.75 4.71
C ALA A 11 -39.53 0.06 5.68
N ASN A 12 -39.88 -0.03 6.97
CA ASN A 12 -39.01 -0.68 7.96
C ASN A 12 -39.12 -2.20 7.99
N ASN A 13 -40.34 -2.75 7.83
CA ASN A 13 -40.60 -4.17 8.13
C ASN A 13 -41.04 -4.99 6.92
N GLY A 14 -41.22 -4.36 5.75
CA GLY A 14 -41.71 -5.00 4.53
C GLY A 14 -43.17 -5.46 4.56
N ILE A 15 -43.90 -5.21 5.67
CA ILE A 15 -45.28 -5.67 5.90
C ILE A 15 -46.08 -4.55 6.56
N CYS A 16 -47.27 -4.23 6.02
CA CYS A 16 -48.22 -3.30 6.62
C CYS A 16 -49.43 -4.07 7.17
N ARG A 17 -49.87 -3.73 8.40
CA ARG A 17 -51.01 -4.40 9.07
C ARG A 17 -52.33 -3.66 8.89
N PHE A 18 -52.35 -2.50 8.24
CA PHE A 18 -53.56 -1.72 7.99
C PHE A 18 -54.27 -2.22 6.71
N LYS A 19 -55.53 -2.65 6.85
CA LYS A 19 -56.31 -3.22 5.74
C LYS A 19 -56.54 -2.25 4.57
N ASN A 20 -56.65 -0.94 4.84
CA ASN A 20 -56.87 0.11 3.83
C ASN A 20 -55.78 1.21 3.93
N CYS A 21 -54.51 0.82 3.79
CA CYS A 21 -53.41 1.79 3.83
C CYS A 21 -53.37 2.64 2.55
N GLN A 22 -53.42 3.98 2.69
CA GLN A 22 -53.48 4.93 1.56
C GLN A 22 -52.11 5.24 0.92
N TYR A 23 -51.05 4.54 1.31
CA TYR A 23 -49.68 4.81 0.88
C TYR A 23 -49.11 3.66 0.03
N ASP A 24 -48.49 3.98 -1.11
CA ASP A 24 -47.74 3.02 -1.94
C ASP A 24 -46.53 2.44 -1.18
N PRO A 25 -46.20 1.13 -1.28
CA PRO A 25 -46.63 0.11 -2.24
C PRO A 25 -47.70 -0.87 -1.69
N CYS A 26 -48.40 -0.53 -0.60
CA CYS A 26 -49.35 -1.45 0.03
C CYS A 26 -50.62 -1.70 -0.81
N ALA A 27 -50.98 -0.80 -1.72
CA ALA A 27 -52.16 -0.92 -2.57
C ALA A 27 -52.01 -1.96 -3.70
N SER A 28 -50.80 -2.49 -3.94
CA SER A 28 -50.46 -3.24 -5.16
C SER A 28 -50.63 -4.77 -5.07
N ARG A 29 -51.31 -5.35 -4.06
CA ARG A 29 -51.46 -6.82 -3.97
C ARG A 29 -52.90 -7.28 -3.69
N SER A 30 -53.57 -7.75 -4.74
CA SER A 30 -54.72 -8.66 -4.64
C SER A 30 -54.65 -9.74 -5.74
N ARG A 31 -54.42 -11.00 -5.34
CA ARG A 31 -55.22 -12.20 -5.70
C ARG A 31 -54.48 -13.53 -5.42
N ASN A 32 -55.21 -14.39 -4.71
CA ASN A 32 -55.23 -15.87 -4.66
C ASN A 32 -54.26 -16.73 -3.81
N ASN A 33 -54.92 -17.33 -2.79
CA ASN A 33 -55.02 -18.74 -2.38
C ASN A 33 -53.79 -19.58 -1.94
N GLY A 34 -53.73 -19.80 -0.62
CA GLY A 34 -54.07 -21.12 -0.04
C GLY A 34 -53.07 -22.26 -0.23
N GLY A 35 -52.15 -22.43 0.72
CA GLY A 35 -51.36 -23.65 0.89
C GLY A 35 -50.37 -23.55 2.04
N LYS A 36 -50.70 -24.15 3.19
CA LYS A 36 -49.81 -24.25 4.36
C LYS A 36 -48.72 -25.31 4.09
N GLY A 37 -47.46 -24.95 4.29
CA GLY A 37 -46.32 -25.89 4.31
C GLY A 37 -45.04 -25.17 4.70
N ALA A 38 -44.43 -25.59 5.79
CA ALA A 38 -43.47 -24.82 6.58
C ALA A 38 -42.01 -24.88 6.06
N THR A 39 -41.22 -23.92 6.54
CA THR A 39 -39.76 -23.93 6.77
C THR A 39 -38.79 -23.76 5.58
N LYS A 40 -38.21 -22.56 5.45
CA LYS A 40 -36.86 -22.23 5.97
C LYS A 40 -36.53 -20.78 5.61
N ARG A 41 -36.17 -19.97 6.61
CA ARG A 41 -35.73 -18.58 6.46
C ARG A 41 -34.49 -18.51 5.55
N LYS A 42 -34.63 -17.95 4.35
CA LYS A 42 -33.52 -17.38 3.59
C LYS A 42 -33.56 -15.87 3.75
N THR A 43 -32.53 -15.34 4.38
CA THR A 43 -32.22 -13.91 4.43
C THR A 43 -31.94 -13.41 3.02
N HIS A 44 -32.88 -12.66 2.43
CA HIS A 44 -32.62 -11.91 1.20
C HIS A 44 -31.69 -10.74 1.52
N ARG A 45 -30.39 -10.91 1.23
CA ARG A 45 -29.51 -9.76 0.97
C ARG A 45 -29.90 -9.21 -0.41
N PHE A 46 -30.00 -7.88 -0.49
CA PHE A 46 -30.06 -7.14 -1.75
C PHE A 46 -28.78 -7.43 -2.55
N ALA A 47 -28.86 -8.36 -3.51
CA ALA A 47 -27.79 -8.63 -4.47
C ALA A 47 -28.12 -7.90 -5.77
N VAL A 48 -27.41 -6.80 -5.99
CA VAL A 48 -27.43 -6.01 -7.22
C VAL A 48 -26.64 -6.77 -8.28
N LYS A 49 -27.34 -7.29 -9.31
CA LYS A 49 -26.94 -7.67 -10.69
C LYS A 49 -25.57 -8.34 -11.04
N ASN A 50 -24.52 -8.29 -10.23
CA ASN A 50 -23.18 -8.81 -10.55
C ASN A 50 -23.00 -10.32 -10.27
N ASN A 51 -23.89 -10.93 -9.48
CA ASN A 51 -23.77 -12.35 -9.14
C ASN A 51 -23.91 -13.29 -10.34
N SER A 52 -24.65 -12.92 -11.39
CA SER A 52 -24.88 -13.85 -12.51
C SER A 52 -23.59 -14.23 -13.24
N ARG A 53 -22.74 -13.26 -13.59
CA ARG A 53 -21.50 -13.52 -14.35
C ARG A 53 -20.48 -14.31 -13.52
N LEU A 54 -20.36 -13.99 -12.24
CA LEU A 54 -19.49 -14.71 -11.31
C LEU A 54 -20.00 -16.13 -11.02
N ASP A 55 -21.31 -16.32 -10.85
CA ASP A 55 -21.93 -17.64 -10.67
C ASP A 55 -21.74 -18.52 -11.91
N PHE A 56 -21.81 -17.96 -13.12
CA PHE A 56 -21.54 -18.71 -14.36
C PHE A 56 -20.07 -19.06 -14.51
N TRP A 57 -19.16 -18.14 -14.16
CA TRP A 57 -17.73 -18.36 -14.23
C TRP A 57 -17.24 -19.39 -13.19
N THR A 58 -17.68 -19.28 -11.94
CA THR A 58 -17.36 -20.25 -10.86
C THR A 58 -17.87 -21.64 -11.19
N LYS A 59 -19.02 -21.76 -11.87
CA LYS A 59 -19.51 -23.04 -12.38
C LYS A 59 -18.58 -23.67 -13.42
N LYS A 60 -17.82 -22.91 -14.21
CA LYS A 60 -16.81 -23.46 -15.15
C LYS A 60 -15.61 -24.05 -14.41
N ALA A 61 -15.26 -23.47 -13.25
CA ALA A 61 -14.20 -23.95 -12.36
C ALA A 61 -14.64 -25.10 -11.42
N PHE A 62 -15.94 -25.24 -11.13
CA PHE A 62 -16.44 -26.23 -10.16
C PHE A 62 -16.27 -27.69 -10.62
N GLU A 63 -15.93 -28.55 -9.65
CA GLU A 63 -15.63 -29.96 -9.83
C GLU A 63 -16.92 -30.81 -9.83
N GLY A 64 -17.24 -31.41 -10.98
CA GLY A 64 -18.07 -32.60 -11.06
C GLY A 64 -17.17 -33.80 -11.35
N LYS A 65 -17.50 -34.99 -10.83
CA LYS A 65 -16.66 -36.21 -10.91
C LYS A 65 -16.20 -36.61 -12.33
N TYR A 66 -16.79 -36.04 -13.39
CA TYR A 66 -16.46 -36.30 -14.80
C TYR A 66 -16.64 -35.05 -15.67
N ARG A 67 -15.79 -34.03 -15.52
CA ARG A 67 -15.78 -32.92 -16.50
C ARG A 67 -14.53 -32.99 -17.38
N PRO A 68 -14.68 -32.93 -18.72
CA PRO A 68 -13.55 -32.92 -19.64
C PRO A 68 -12.67 -31.66 -19.46
N PRO A 69 -11.42 -31.71 -19.98
CA PRO A 69 -10.59 -30.53 -20.14
C PRO A 69 -11.34 -29.42 -20.90
N LEU A 70 -11.10 -28.16 -20.53
CA LEU A 70 -11.66 -26.97 -21.19
C LEU A 70 -11.04 -26.76 -22.59
N GLY A 71 -9.82 -27.24 -22.82
CA GLY A 71 -9.09 -27.10 -24.06
C GLY A 71 -8.95 -25.63 -24.46
N GLN A 72 -9.51 -25.28 -25.63
CA GLN A 72 -9.47 -23.93 -26.18
C GLN A 72 -10.22 -22.89 -25.32
N GLU A 73 -11.18 -23.32 -24.48
CA GLU A 73 -11.93 -22.42 -23.59
C GLU A 73 -11.13 -21.94 -22.36
N LEU A 74 -9.90 -22.46 -22.15
CA LEU A 74 -9.05 -22.01 -21.04
C LEU A 74 -8.69 -20.52 -21.13
N GLY A 75 -8.37 -20.04 -22.32
CA GLY A 75 -8.05 -18.63 -22.57
C GLY A 75 -9.18 -17.69 -22.18
N PRO A 76 -10.37 -17.84 -22.80
CA PRO A 76 -11.56 -17.08 -22.43
C PRO A 76 -11.94 -17.22 -20.95
N PHE A 77 -11.71 -18.38 -20.34
CA PHE A 77 -11.95 -18.59 -18.90
C PHE A 77 -11.06 -17.69 -18.03
N PHE A 78 -9.76 -17.62 -18.31
CA PHE A 78 -8.83 -16.77 -17.55
C PHE A 78 -9.03 -15.28 -17.86
N GLU A 79 -9.35 -14.92 -19.10
CA GLU A 79 -9.66 -13.54 -19.47
C GLU A 79 -10.92 -13.02 -18.77
N GLN A 80 -11.96 -13.86 -18.68
CA GLN A 80 -13.17 -13.55 -17.90
C GLN A 80 -12.86 -13.41 -16.42
N GLY A 81 -11.98 -14.26 -15.87
CA GLY A 81 -11.52 -14.17 -14.48
C GLY A 81 -10.82 -12.84 -14.19
N ARG A 82 -9.97 -12.38 -15.12
CA ARG A 82 -9.30 -11.07 -15.01
C ARG A 82 -10.29 -9.92 -15.01
N SER A 83 -11.25 -9.92 -15.95
CA SER A 83 -12.31 -8.90 -16.00
C SER A 83 -13.13 -8.84 -14.70
N LEU A 84 -13.32 -9.97 -14.01
CA LEU A 84 -14.01 -10.03 -12.72
C LEU A 84 -13.16 -9.49 -11.56
N ILE A 85 -11.84 -9.62 -11.60
CA ILE A 85 -10.90 -9.06 -10.60
C ILE A 85 -10.84 -7.53 -10.71
N GLU A 86 -10.92 -6.99 -11.93
CA GLU A 86 -10.91 -5.54 -12.17
C GLU A 86 -12.24 -4.85 -11.77
N ALA A 87 -13.32 -5.62 -11.56
CA ALA A 87 -14.65 -5.07 -11.25
C ALA A 87 -14.82 -4.62 -9.79
N SER A 88 -14.29 -5.37 -8.80
CA SER A 88 -14.34 -5.02 -7.38
C SER A 88 -13.42 -5.90 -6.52
N ASP A 89 -13.04 -5.41 -5.33
CA ASP A 89 -12.22 -6.19 -4.39
C ASP A 89 -12.95 -7.42 -3.82
N GLY A 90 -14.29 -7.40 -3.74
CA GLY A 90 -15.08 -8.55 -3.32
C GLY A 90 -15.09 -9.67 -4.36
N THR A 91 -15.24 -9.32 -5.64
CA THR A 91 -15.16 -10.30 -6.74
C THR A 91 -13.75 -10.84 -6.93
N LEU A 92 -12.71 -10.05 -6.62
CA LEU A 92 -11.32 -10.51 -6.60
C LEU A 92 -11.14 -11.69 -5.62
N GLN A 93 -11.64 -11.55 -4.38
CA GLN A 93 -11.54 -12.60 -3.37
C GLN A 93 -12.21 -13.89 -3.83
N GLU A 94 -13.44 -13.79 -4.35
CA GLU A 94 -14.20 -14.95 -4.82
C GLU A 94 -13.56 -15.64 -6.03
N VAL A 95 -13.00 -14.88 -6.98
CA VAL A 95 -12.28 -15.42 -8.14
C VAL A 95 -11.03 -16.18 -7.73
N ILE A 96 -10.19 -15.59 -6.86
CA ILE A 96 -8.94 -16.21 -6.42
C ILE A 96 -9.22 -17.42 -5.52
N GLN A 97 -10.23 -17.34 -4.65
CA GLN A 97 -10.66 -18.49 -3.84
C GLN A 97 -11.15 -19.64 -4.74
N CYS A 98 -11.90 -19.33 -5.79
CA CYS A 98 -12.35 -20.33 -6.76
C CYS A 98 -11.18 -20.95 -7.54
N LEU A 99 -10.19 -20.18 -7.98
CA LEU A 99 -9.00 -20.71 -8.66
C LEU A 99 -8.15 -21.61 -7.75
N SER A 100 -8.06 -21.28 -6.46
CA SER A 100 -7.35 -22.12 -5.48
C SER A 100 -8.10 -23.38 -5.05
N SER A 101 -9.37 -23.53 -5.46
CA SER A 101 -10.15 -24.74 -5.18
C SER A 101 -9.69 -25.93 -6.03
N SER A 102 -10.02 -27.16 -5.63
CA SER A 102 -9.65 -28.38 -6.37
C SER A 102 -9.98 -28.33 -7.86
N GLY A 103 -11.16 -27.80 -8.22
CA GLY A 103 -11.57 -27.66 -9.62
C GLY A 103 -10.84 -26.54 -10.37
N GLY A 104 -10.55 -25.42 -9.71
CA GLY A 104 -9.74 -24.33 -10.28
C GLY A 104 -8.29 -24.75 -10.50
N LEU A 105 -7.69 -25.46 -9.53
CA LEU A 105 -6.35 -26.02 -9.64
C LEU A 105 -6.25 -27.01 -10.79
N LYS A 106 -7.26 -27.85 -11.02
CA LYS A 106 -7.31 -28.73 -12.21
C LYS A 106 -7.26 -27.95 -13.53
N ARG A 107 -7.87 -26.76 -13.61
CA ARG A 107 -7.77 -25.91 -14.81
C ARG A 107 -6.39 -25.30 -14.99
N ILE A 108 -5.71 -24.99 -13.89
CA ILE A 108 -4.32 -24.54 -13.90
C ILE A 108 -3.40 -25.69 -14.32
N GLN A 109 -3.63 -26.90 -13.81
CA GLN A 109 -2.90 -28.10 -14.25
C GLN A 109 -3.09 -28.37 -15.73
N GLU A 110 -4.31 -28.22 -16.27
CA GLU A 110 -4.59 -28.38 -17.70
C GLU A 110 -3.79 -27.40 -18.59
N LEU A 111 -3.44 -26.23 -18.04
CA LEU A 111 -2.60 -25.25 -18.72
C LEU A 111 -1.11 -25.60 -18.60
N VAL A 112 -0.65 -26.01 -17.41
CA VAL A 112 0.77 -26.15 -17.02
C VAL A 112 1.35 -27.55 -17.27
N GLU A 113 0.55 -28.60 -17.21
CA GLU A 113 0.97 -30.01 -17.39
C GLU A 113 0.86 -30.46 -18.86
N ARG A 114 1.24 -29.60 -19.81
CA ARG A 114 1.26 -29.97 -21.24
C ARG A 114 2.65 -30.42 -21.64
N ASP A 115 2.72 -31.32 -22.62
CA ASP A 115 4.00 -31.63 -23.24
C ASP A 115 4.38 -30.53 -24.22
N TYR A 116 5.15 -29.56 -23.76
CA TYR A 116 5.61 -28.44 -24.58
C TYR A 116 6.71 -28.84 -25.57
N SER A 117 7.30 -30.02 -25.43
CA SER A 117 8.40 -30.51 -26.26
C SER A 117 7.93 -30.93 -27.65
N GLU A 118 6.69 -31.43 -27.75
CA GLU A 118 6.09 -31.93 -28.99
C GLU A 118 5.33 -30.86 -29.80
N ILE A 119 5.17 -29.65 -29.24
CA ILE A 119 4.41 -28.56 -29.87
C ILE A 119 5.31 -27.78 -30.83
N SER A 120 4.86 -27.56 -32.07
CA SER A 120 5.58 -26.71 -33.04
C SER A 120 5.71 -25.26 -32.55
N ASP A 121 6.76 -24.54 -32.95
CA ASP A 121 7.00 -23.16 -32.48
C ASP A 121 5.88 -22.16 -32.86
N ILE A 122 5.16 -22.42 -33.96
CA ILE A 122 4.00 -21.61 -34.37
C ILE A 122 2.84 -21.87 -33.39
N SER A 123 2.54 -23.14 -33.13
CA SER A 123 1.49 -23.53 -32.18
C SER A 123 1.82 -23.14 -30.74
N LYS A 124 3.10 -23.09 -30.34
CA LYS A 124 3.55 -22.56 -29.05
C LYS A 124 3.16 -21.09 -28.88
N ARG A 125 3.36 -20.26 -29.92
CA ARG A 125 3.00 -18.83 -29.89
C ARG A 125 1.49 -18.61 -29.78
N GLU A 126 0.70 -19.28 -30.62
CA GLU A 126 -0.76 -19.20 -30.54
C GLU A 126 -1.28 -19.66 -29.18
N LEU A 127 -0.71 -20.72 -28.62
CA LEU A 127 -1.05 -21.21 -27.29
C LEU A 127 -0.71 -20.20 -26.19
N PHE A 128 0.42 -19.53 -26.31
CA PHE A 128 0.81 -18.51 -25.35
C PHE A 128 -0.15 -17.32 -25.37
N GLU A 129 -0.44 -16.77 -26.55
CA GLU A 129 -1.30 -15.59 -26.68
C GLU A 129 -2.75 -15.90 -26.31
N SER A 130 -3.28 -17.03 -26.79
CA SER A 130 -4.69 -17.39 -26.57
C SER A 130 -4.98 -17.87 -25.16
N GLN A 131 -4.07 -18.60 -24.51
CA GLN A 131 -4.38 -19.30 -23.24
C GLN A 131 -3.45 -18.93 -22.08
N THR A 132 -2.15 -18.85 -22.33
CA THR A 132 -1.16 -18.69 -21.26
C THR A 132 -1.06 -17.24 -20.76
N LEU A 133 -1.13 -16.28 -21.67
CA LEU A 133 -1.02 -14.86 -21.36
C LEU A 133 -2.19 -14.34 -20.52
N PRO A 134 -3.47 -14.66 -20.82
CA PRO A 134 -4.59 -14.30 -19.95
C PRO A 134 -4.45 -14.84 -18.52
N PHE A 135 -3.94 -16.06 -18.38
CA PHE A 135 -3.67 -16.67 -17.07
C PHE A 135 -2.57 -15.92 -16.30
N ILE A 136 -1.42 -15.66 -16.93
CA ILE A 136 -0.31 -14.93 -16.30
C ILE A 136 -0.80 -13.56 -15.84
N LYS A 137 -1.48 -12.81 -16.72
CA LYS A 137 -2.03 -11.48 -16.38
C LYS A 137 -2.99 -11.53 -15.19
N LEU A 138 -3.78 -12.59 -15.05
CA LEU A 138 -4.67 -12.80 -13.90
C LEU A 138 -3.88 -13.01 -12.60
N VAL A 139 -2.96 -13.98 -12.57
CA VAL A 139 -2.26 -14.38 -11.34
C VAL A 139 -1.14 -13.41 -10.92
N THR A 140 -0.69 -12.53 -11.82
CA THR A 140 0.25 -11.44 -11.54
C THR A 140 -0.42 -10.07 -11.41
N HIS A 141 -1.76 -10.01 -11.32
CA HIS A 141 -2.48 -8.73 -11.23
C HIS A 141 -2.15 -7.98 -9.93
N ARG A 142 -1.91 -6.66 -10.01
CA ARG A 142 -1.46 -5.83 -8.88
C ARG A 142 -2.34 -5.97 -7.62
N ASN A 143 -3.65 -5.97 -7.79
CA ASN A 143 -4.59 -6.09 -6.67
C ASN A 143 -4.60 -7.49 -6.04
N VAL A 144 -4.26 -8.53 -6.81
CA VAL A 144 -4.11 -9.90 -6.30
C VAL A 144 -2.85 -10.00 -5.45
N LEU A 145 -1.74 -9.41 -5.92
CA LEU A 145 -0.45 -9.44 -5.23
C LEU A 145 -0.42 -8.56 -3.97
N ALA A 146 -1.16 -7.45 -3.97
CA ALA A 146 -1.22 -6.51 -2.84
C ALA A 146 -2.22 -6.94 -1.74
N SER A 147 -3.06 -7.94 -1.99
CA SER A 147 -4.14 -8.33 -1.09
C SER A 147 -3.70 -9.43 -0.12
N LEU A 148 -3.59 -9.07 1.17
CA LEU A 148 -3.28 -10.02 2.25
C LEU A 148 -4.38 -11.07 2.46
N VAL A 149 -5.64 -10.76 2.10
CA VAL A 149 -6.78 -11.66 2.34
C VAL A 149 -6.72 -12.92 1.47
N VAL A 150 -6.16 -12.82 0.28
CA VAL A 150 -6.07 -13.93 -0.69
C VAL A 150 -4.70 -14.58 -0.74
N GLU A 151 -3.78 -14.18 0.13
CA GLU A 151 -2.37 -14.60 0.09
C GLU A 151 -2.22 -16.13 0.13
N GLN A 152 -2.94 -16.81 1.03
CA GLN A 152 -2.92 -18.28 1.13
C GLN A 152 -3.46 -18.96 -0.13
N ASN A 153 -4.49 -18.37 -0.76
CA ASN A 153 -5.06 -18.88 -2.00
C ASN A 153 -4.09 -18.71 -3.17
N VAL A 154 -3.37 -17.58 -3.22
CA VAL A 154 -2.32 -17.32 -4.22
C VAL A 154 -1.15 -18.28 -4.03
N VAL A 155 -0.72 -18.54 -2.79
CA VAL A 155 0.30 -19.56 -2.48
C VAL A 155 -0.11 -20.94 -2.99
N ALA A 156 -1.38 -21.33 -2.79
CA ALA A 156 -1.88 -22.61 -3.31
C ALA A 156 -1.83 -22.69 -4.84
N ILE A 157 -2.15 -21.59 -5.54
CA ILE A 157 -2.04 -21.49 -7.00
C ILE A 157 -0.58 -21.64 -7.43
N TYR A 158 0.36 -20.94 -6.80
CA TYR A 158 1.79 -21.02 -7.15
C TYR A 158 2.40 -22.39 -6.85
N ASN A 159 2.04 -23.01 -5.73
CA ASN A 159 2.42 -24.39 -5.42
C ASN A 159 1.87 -25.37 -6.47
N CYS A 160 0.68 -25.10 -7.01
CA CYS A 160 0.12 -25.89 -8.10
C CYS A 160 0.94 -25.73 -9.39
N ILE A 161 1.29 -24.50 -9.78
CA ILE A 161 2.12 -24.23 -10.97
C ILE A 161 3.48 -24.93 -10.84
N TRP A 162 4.13 -24.82 -9.68
CA TRP A 162 5.45 -25.43 -9.46
C TRP A 162 5.39 -26.97 -9.45
N GLY A 163 4.42 -27.51 -8.70
CA GLY A 163 4.28 -28.94 -8.50
C GLY A 163 5.35 -29.58 -7.62
N PRO A 164 5.18 -30.88 -7.32
CA PRO A 164 6.11 -31.62 -6.47
C PRO A 164 7.50 -31.65 -7.12
N MET A 165 8.50 -31.13 -6.40
CA MET A 165 9.90 -31.06 -6.86
C MET A 165 10.09 -30.34 -8.21
N GLY A 166 9.22 -29.38 -8.56
CA GLY A 166 9.38 -28.59 -9.79
C GLY A 166 8.98 -29.28 -11.09
N ARG A 167 8.51 -30.54 -11.05
CA ARG A 167 8.19 -31.35 -12.24
C ARG A 167 7.17 -30.74 -13.21
N ARG A 168 6.37 -29.77 -12.75
CA ARG A 168 5.39 -29.04 -13.58
C ARG A 168 5.88 -27.65 -13.94
N GLY A 169 6.47 -26.96 -12.97
CA GLY A 169 6.96 -25.60 -13.13
C GLY A 169 8.13 -25.50 -14.10
N GLU A 170 9.06 -26.46 -14.05
CA GLU A 170 10.27 -26.42 -14.88
C GLU A 170 9.97 -26.50 -16.39
N PRO A 171 9.20 -27.49 -16.90
CA PRO A 171 8.80 -27.51 -18.32
C PRO A 171 8.00 -26.27 -18.74
N PHE A 172 7.09 -25.81 -17.88
CA PHE A 172 6.26 -24.63 -18.17
C PHE A 172 7.09 -23.34 -18.26
N LEU A 173 8.05 -23.15 -17.36
CA LEU A 173 8.95 -21.99 -17.40
C LEU A 173 9.93 -22.08 -18.57
N HIS A 174 10.41 -23.27 -18.93
CA HIS A 174 11.19 -23.47 -20.15
C HIS A 174 10.40 -23.10 -21.40
N PHE A 175 9.15 -23.54 -21.51
CA PHE A 175 8.25 -23.11 -22.59
C PHE A 175 8.09 -21.58 -22.66
N LEU A 176 7.91 -20.92 -21.52
CA LEU A 176 7.81 -19.46 -21.46
C LEU A 176 9.12 -18.79 -21.89
N ALA A 177 10.26 -19.31 -21.45
CA ALA A 177 11.58 -18.83 -21.84
C ALA A 177 11.84 -19.01 -23.35
N ASP A 178 11.50 -20.17 -23.91
CA ASP A 178 11.61 -20.48 -25.34
C ASP A 178 10.79 -19.50 -26.18
N ILE A 179 9.56 -19.19 -25.78
CA ILE A 179 8.72 -18.23 -26.51
C ILE A 179 9.31 -16.82 -26.47
N VAL A 180 9.78 -16.39 -25.31
CA VAL A 180 10.42 -15.08 -25.16
C VAL A 180 11.70 -15.03 -25.99
N GLN A 181 12.54 -16.07 -25.94
CA GLN A 181 13.78 -16.17 -26.70
C GLN A 181 13.54 -16.23 -28.21
N HIS A 182 12.60 -17.05 -28.68
CA HIS A 182 12.24 -17.16 -30.08
C HIS A 182 11.59 -15.87 -30.61
N LYS A 183 10.82 -15.13 -29.78
CA LYS A 183 10.34 -13.79 -30.14
C LYS A 183 11.49 -12.79 -30.23
N VAL A 184 12.49 -12.85 -29.35
CA VAL A 184 13.71 -12.01 -29.39
C VAL A 184 14.58 -12.34 -30.62
N GLU A 185 14.79 -13.62 -30.93
CA GLU A 185 15.58 -14.07 -32.08
C GLU A 185 14.89 -13.79 -33.42
N ASN A 186 13.57 -13.97 -33.51
CA ASN A 186 12.79 -13.53 -34.66
C ASN A 186 12.76 -12.01 -34.79
N TYR A 187 12.80 -11.25 -33.69
CA TYR A 187 12.97 -9.79 -33.75
C TYR A 187 14.32 -9.44 -34.38
N THR A 188 15.40 -10.13 -33.99
CA THR A 188 16.74 -9.90 -34.56
C THR A 188 16.86 -10.32 -36.02
N LYS A 189 16.15 -11.37 -36.47
CA LYS A 189 16.16 -11.85 -37.87
C LYS A 189 15.15 -11.14 -38.77
N SER A 190 14.00 -10.73 -38.23
CA SER A 190 12.90 -10.07 -38.96
C SER A 190 12.98 -8.54 -38.93
N ALA A 191 13.85 -7.95 -38.10
CA ALA A 191 14.22 -6.53 -38.18
C ALA A 191 14.78 -6.11 -39.54
N ALA A 192 15.16 -7.06 -40.40
CA ALA A 192 15.61 -6.79 -41.75
C ALA A 192 14.47 -6.60 -42.79
N SER A 193 13.18 -6.84 -42.49
CA SER A 193 12.15 -6.70 -43.54
C SER A 193 10.73 -6.26 -43.19
N TYR A 194 10.21 -6.35 -41.96
CA TYR A 194 8.78 -6.03 -41.74
C TYR A 194 8.46 -5.45 -40.34
N LEU A 195 8.98 -4.25 -40.04
CA LEU A 195 8.72 -3.50 -38.80
C LEU A 195 7.74 -2.35 -39.06
N GLU A 196 6.47 -2.64 -39.35
CA GLU A 196 5.46 -1.56 -39.38
C GLU A 196 4.06 -1.92 -38.87
N ILE A 197 3.71 -3.17 -38.52
CA ILE A 197 2.28 -3.52 -38.34
C ILE A 197 1.86 -4.20 -37.01
N LEU A 198 2.75 -4.70 -36.14
CA LEU A 198 2.29 -5.65 -35.07
C LEU A 198 2.51 -5.29 -33.58
N ASP A 199 2.92 -4.08 -33.17
CA ASP A 199 2.88 -3.74 -31.73
C ASP A 199 2.40 -2.30 -31.42
N PRO A 200 1.10 -2.03 -31.57
CA PRO A 200 0.52 -0.74 -31.19
C PRO A 200 0.33 -0.52 -29.68
N GLU A 201 0.55 -1.52 -28.80
CA GLU A 201 0.17 -1.42 -27.36
C GLU A 201 1.25 -1.83 -26.34
N GLY A 202 2.45 -2.23 -26.74
CA GLY A 202 3.53 -2.59 -25.79
C GLY A 202 3.22 -3.86 -24.99
N GLN A 203 2.45 -4.78 -25.56
CA GLN A 203 2.01 -6.01 -24.87
C GLN A 203 3.20 -6.96 -24.57
N LEU A 204 4.26 -6.89 -25.36
CA LEU A 204 5.47 -7.68 -25.19
C LEU A 204 6.29 -7.23 -23.97
N GLU A 205 6.49 -5.91 -23.84
CA GLU A 205 7.23 -5.32 -22.72
C GLU A 205 6.49 -5.57 -21.40
N ASN A 206 5.16 -5.46 -21.42
CA ASN A 206 4.32 -5.77 -20.27
C ASN A 206 4.45 -7.25 -19.86
N SER A 207 4.47 -8.19 -20.82
CA SER A 207 4.61 -9.62 -20.55
C SER A 207 5.96 -9.97 -19.93
N ARG A 208 7.04 -9.33 -20.41
CA ARG A 208 8.39 -9.45 -19.85
C ARG A 208 8.44 -8.97 -18.40
N ALA A 209 7.91 -7.77 -18.13
CA ALA A 209 7.85 -7.21 -16.78
C ALA A 209 7.07 -8.12 -15.81
N HIS A 210 5.99 -8.76 -16.27
CA HIS A 210 5.23 -9.72 -15.45
C HIS A 210 6.02 -11.00 -15.14
N LEU A 211 6.76 -11.55 -16.12
CA LEU A 211 7.62 -12.70 -15.88
C LEU A 211 8.77 -12.39 -14.92
N GLU A 212 9.41 -11.23 -15.05
CA GLU A 212 10.46 -10.80 -14.13
C GLU A 212 9.93 -10.66 -12.70
N ARG A 213 8.73 -10.09 -12.53
CA ARG A 213 8.07 -10.01 -11.22
C ARG A 213 7.79 -11.39 -10.63
N LEU A 214 7.30 -12.33 -11.44
CA LEU A 214 7.00 -13.70 -11.01
C LEU A 214 8.28 -14.45 -10.61
N GLN A 215 9.36 -14.29 -11.37
CA GLN A 215 10.68 -14.85 -11.03
C GLN A 215 11.25 -14.30 -9.73
N ARG A 216 11.13 -12.98 -9.50
CA ARG A 216 11.57 -12.32 -8.24
C ARG A 216 10.77 -12.82 -7.03
N ARG A 217 9.47 -13.07 -7.17
CA ARG A 217 8.61 -13.54 -6.06
C ARG A 217 8.77 -15.02 -5.72
N LEU A 218 9.16 -15.85 -6.69
CA LEU A 218 9.28 -17.30 -6.48
C LEU A 218 10.68 -17.74 -6.01
N ASP A 219 11.61 -16.80 -5.78
CA ASP A 219 12.99 -17.07 -5.32
C ASP A 219 13.79 -18.03 -6.26
N ILE A 220 13.38 -18.11 -7.53
CA ILE A 220 13.97 -18.97 -8.58
C ILE A 220 15.34 -18.43 -9.07
N GLY A 221 15.70 -17.20 -8.68
CA GLY A 221 16.90 -16.48 -9.13
C GLY A 221 18.26 -17.04 -8.68
N LYS A 222 18.32 -18.18 -8.00
CA LYS A 222 19.58 -18.88 -7.68
C LYS A 222 19.91 -20.02 -8.64
N SER A 223 18.96 -20.52 -9.44
CA SER A 223 19.14 -21.76 -10.23
C SER A 223 18.88 -21.63 -11.74
N LEU A 224 18.50 -20.46 -12.24
CA LEU A 224 18.41 -20.20 -13.69
C LEU A 224 19.40 -19.12 -14.11
N PRO A 225 19.99 -19.22 -15.33
CA PRO A 225 20.78 -18.14 -15.90
C PRO A 225 19.94 -16.88 -15.87
N THR A 226 20.42 -15.88 -15.15
CA THR A 226 19.78 -14.57 -15.13
C THR A 226 19.52 -14.13 -16.57
N LEU A 227 18.27 -13.83 -16.93
CA LEU A 227 17.88 -13.26 -18.22
C LEU A 227 18.44 -11.84 -18.45
N PHE A 228 19.45 -11.43 -17.67
CA PHE A 228 20.32 -10.33 -18.05
C PHE A 228 20.97 -10.73 -19.36
N ARG A 229 20.77 -9.87 -20.37
CA ARG A 229 21.56 -9.85 -21.60
C ARG A 229 22.98 -10.23 -21.20
N SER A 230 23.53 -11.28 -21.80
CA SER A 230 24.91 -11.69 -21.65
C SER A 230 25.79 -10.55 -22.16
N SER A 231 25.94 -9.49 -21.37
CA SER A 231 27.00 -8.51 -21.56
C SER A 231 28.26 -9.32 -21.35
N LYS A 232 29.09 -9.37 -22.39
CA LYS A 232 30.41 -9.97 -22.32
C LYS A 232 31.06 -9.46 -21.03
N LEU A 233 31.33 -10.36 -20.08
CA LEU A 233 32.14 -10.04 -18.92
C LEU A 233 33.49 -9.55 -19.47
N ALA A 234 33.67 -8.22 -19.45
CA ALA A 234 34.99 -7.65 -19.62
C ALA A 234 35.84 -8.14 -18.43
N SER A 235 37.00 -8.68 -18.77
CA SER A 235 37.93 -9.37 -17.87
C SER A 235 38.08 -8.67 -16.51
N ALA A 236 37.98 -9.46 -15.45
CA ALA A 236 38.15 -9.03 -14.06
C ALA A 236 39.54 -8.43 -13.85
N ASN A 237 39.62 -7.10 -13.74
CA ASN A 237 40.78 -6.45 -13.17
C ASN A 237 40.62 -6.40 -11.64
N GLN A 238 41.65 -6.91 -10.98
CA GLN A 238 41.92 -7.03 -9.55
C GLN A 238 41.02 -6.16 -8.65
N SER A 239 40.25 -6.82 -7.76
CA SER A 239 39.51 -6.15 -6.70
C SER A 239 40.50 -5.42 -5.77
N PRO A 240 40.36 -4.09 -5.59
CA PRO A 240 41.19 -3.38 -4.62
C PRO A 240 40.95 -3.97 -3.22
N ALA A 241 42.01 -4.07 -2.42
CA ALA A 241 41.91 -4.56 -1.04
C ALA A 241 40.99 -3.64 -0.23
N THR A 242 39.76 -4.08 0.01
CA THR A 242 38.77 -3.35 0.81
C THR A 242 38.93 -3.69 2.27
N PHE A 243 39.12 -2.68 3.10
CA PHE A 243 39.10 -2.82 4.56
C PHE A 243 37.64 -2.89 5.03
N THR A 244 37.11 -4.10 5.20
CA THR A 244 35.72 -4.31 5.64
C THR A 244 35.63 -4.21 7.15
N ILE A 245 35.02 -3.14 7.67
CA ILE A 245 34.67 -3.06 9.10
C ILE A 245 33.43 -3.93 9.32
N THR A 246 33.56 -5.01 10.09
CA THR A 246 32.44 -5.87 10.45
C THR A 246 31.45 -5.08 11.31
N ARG A 247 30.27 -4.78 10.75
CA ARG A 247 29.15 -4.14 11.46
C ARG A 247 28.05 -5.16 11.69
N ALA A 248 27.38 -5.04 12.83
CA ALA A 248 26.21 -5.87 13.11
C ALA A 248 25.08 -5.56 12.10
N PRO A 249 24.42 -6.58 11.54
CA PRO A 249 23.28 -6.40 10.64
C PRO A 249 22.10 -5.70 11.36
N PRO A 250 21.07 -5.25 10.62
CA PRO A 250 19.82 -4.79 11.24
C PRO A 250 19.15 -5.91 12.03
N GLY A 251 18.52 -5.57 13.16
CA GLY A 251 17.84 -6.53 14.05
C GLY A 251 18.34 -6.51 15.49
N GLY A 252 17.41 -6.35 16.45
CA GLY A 252 17.63 -6.68 17.86
C GLY A 252 18.14 -5.54 18.77
N ARG A 253 18.26 -4.32 18.26
CA ARG A 253 18.63 -3.14 19.07
C ARG A 253 17.47 -2.61 19.93
N HIS A 254 16.25 -2.66 19.41
CA HIS A 254 14.99 -2.29 20.07
C HIS A 254 13.80 -3.00 19.37
N ASP A 255 12.59 -2.84 19.91
CA ASP A 255 11.35 -3.44 19.37
C ASP A 255 11.06 -3.11 17.90
N ASN A 256 11.49 -1.94 17.42
CA ASN A 256 11.33 -1.50 16.03
C ASN A 256 12.56 -1.73 15.11
N ASP A 257 13.58 -2.43 15.59
CA ASP A 257 14.76 -2.78 14.78
C ASP A 257 14.59 -4.17 14.15
N HIS A 258 14.09 -4.18 12.91
CA HIS A 258 13.87 -5.39 12.13
C HIS A 258 14.80 -5.47 10.92
N ALA A 259 15.19 -6.69 10.55
CA ALA A 259 15.92 -6.95 9.30
C ALA A 259 15.06 -6.65 8.06
N ASP A 260 13.77 -6.98 8.12
CA ASP A 260 12.80 -6.65 7.06
C ASP A 260 12.19 -5.26 7.29
N ILE A 261 12.39 -4.35 6.33
CA ILE A 261 11.82 -2.99 6.38
C ILE A 261 10.29 -2.97 6.43
N CYS A 262 9.64 -4.03 5.97
CA CYS A 262 8.19 -4.13 5.94
C CYS A 262 7.58 -4.34 7.33
N GLN A 263 8.39 -4.72 8.32
CA GLN A 263 8.00 -4.86 9.72
C GLN A 263 8.29 -3.60 10.54
N ILE A 264 9.11 -2.68 10.01
CA ILE A 264 9.49 -1.45 10.71
C ILE A 264 8.31 -0.47 10.72
N GLN A 265 7.94 0.02 11.90
CA GLN A 265 6.98 1.10 12.07
C GLN A 265 7.58 2.43 11.60
N ILE A 266 6.78 3.22 10.87
CA ILE A 266 7.23 4.50 10.35
C ILE A 266 7.53 5.45 11.51
N MET A 267 6.61 5.58 12.46
CA MET A 267 6.86 6.39 13.65
C MET A 267 7.79 5.64 14.61
N PRO A 268 8.60 6.36 15.40
CA PRO A 268 9.54 5.71 16.30
C PRO A 268 8.80 5.19 17.53
N THR A 269 9.14 3.99 17.98
CA THR A 269 8.56 3.41 19.20
C THR A 269 9.18 4.01 20.45
N TYR A 270 8.57 3.77 21.60
CA TYR A 270 9.14 4.24 22.87
C TYR A 270 10.51 3.63 23.17
N GLN A 271 10.73 2.33 22.87
CA GLN A 271 12.03 1.70 23.10
C GLN A 271 13.09 2.19 22.10
N GLU A 272 12.70 2.46 20.84
CA GLU A 272 13.58 3.09 19.86
C GLU A 272 14.05 4.47 20.32
N ILE A 273 13.13 5.31 20.82
CA ILE A 273 13.45 6.64 21.36
C ILE A 273 14.47 6.55 22.51
N LEU A 274 14.30 5.59 23.42
CA LEU A 274 15.19 5.44 24.57
C LEU A 274 16.52 4.73 24.26
N SER A 275 16.62 4.06 23.11
CA SER A 275 17.80 3.29 22.73
C SER A 275 19.06 4.16 22.78
N SER A 276 20.15 3.58 23.31
CA SER A 276 21.49 4.18 23.26
C SER A 276 22.34 3.61 22.11
N GLN A 277 21.84 2.59 21.42
CA GLN A 277 22.56 1.95 20.32
C GLN A 277 22.34 2.75 19.02
N SER A 278 23.40 2.89 18.22
CA SER A 278 23.30 3.54 16.92
C SER A 278 22.51 2.68 15.93
N GLU A 279 21.61 3.31 15.18
CA GLU A 279 20.85 2.65 14.12
C GLU A 279 21.76 2.01 13.06
N TYR A 280 21.26 0.93 12.45
CA TYR A 280 21.88 0.42 11.25
C TYR A 280 21.59 1.36 10.07
N LEU A 281 22.62 2.08 9.63
CA LEU A 281 22.59 2.88 8.42
C LEU A 281 23.44 2.25 7.32
N PRO A 282 22.85 2.03 6.13
CA PRO A 282 23.57 1.43 5.02
C PRO A 282 24.65 2.38 4.51
N LEU A 283 25.82 1.83 4.23
CA LEU A 283 26.96 2.58 3.70
C LEU A 283 26.92 2.64 2.18
N LYS A 284 27.73 3.53 1.61
CA LYS A 284 27.88 3.65 0.15
C LYS A 284 28.50 2.40 -0.49
N ASP A 285 29.32 1.67 0.27
CA ASP A 285 30.04 0.49 -0.20
C ASP A 285 29.11 -0.74 -0.33
N PRO A 286 28.95 -1.30 -1.55
CA PRO A 286 28.15 -2.49 -1.79
C PRO A 286 28.55 -3.72 -0.98
N ALA A 287 29.83 -3.87 -0.64
CA ALA A 287 30.32 -5.01 0.12
C ALA A 287 29.81 -5.04 1.58
N GLN A 288 29.31 -3.90 2.08
CA GLN A 288 28.85 -3.73 3.46
C GLN A 288 27.31 -3.73 3.58
N TRP A 289 26.60 -4.00 2.48
CA TRP A 289 25.14 -4.10 2.50
C TRP A 289 24.69 -5.43 3.09
N HIS A 290 23.78 -5.39 4.06
CA HIS A 290 23.18 -6.62 4.60
C HIS A 290 22.26 -7.32 3.58
N ILE A 291 21.63 -6.56 2.66
CA ILE A 291 20.86 -7.07 1.52
C ILE A 291 21.33 -6.36 0.24
N GLY A 292 21.63 -7.14 -0.80
CA GLY A 292 22.00 -6.67 -2.13
C GLY A 292 20.82 -6.57 -3.10
N GLY A 293 21.10 -6.21 -4.35
CA GLY A 293 20.11 -6.20 -5.43
C GLY A 293 18.94 -5.23 -5.21
N LEU A 294 17.77 -5.59 -5.75
CA LEU A 294 16.57 -4.77 -5.72
C LEU A 294 16.05 -4.55 -4.30
N ALA A 295 15.89 -5.65 -3.55
CA ALA A 295 15.45 -5.62 -2.16
C ALA A 295 16.39 -4.76 -1.31
N GLY A 296 17.69 -4.85 -1.57
CA GLY A 296 18.70 -4.00 -0.93
C GLY A 296 18.54 -2.53 -1.27
N LEU A 297 18.25 -2.18 -2.53
CA LEU A 297 18.03 -0.78 -2.92
C LEU A 297 16.86 -0.16 -2.16
N LEU A 298 15.74 -0.86 -2.10
CA LEU A 298 14.55 -0.40 -1.39
C LEU A 298 14.77 -0.31 0.12
N ASP A 299 15.42 -1.32 0.71
CA ASP A 299 15.81 -1.28 2.11
C ASP A 299 16.65 -0.03 2.42
N ARG A 300 17.73 0.18 1.64
CA ARG A 300 18.66 1.26 1.92
C ARG A 300 17.98 2.62 1.88
N ASN A 301 17.20 2.88 0.82
CA ASN A 301 16.47 4.14 0.68
C ASN A 301 15.44 4.34 1.79
N SER A 302 14.73 3.27 2.20
CA SER A 302 13.77 3.35 3.30
C SER A 302 14.46 3.69 4.63
N ARG A 303 15.59 3.05 4.95
CA ARG A 303 16.32 3.29 6.19
C ARG A 303 16.93 4.69 6.24
N LEU A 304 17.55 5.14 5.14
CA LEU A 304 18.13 6.48 5.05
C LEU A 304 17.07 7.58 5.13
N LEU A 305 15.97 7.47 4.36
CA LEU A 305 14.89 8.45 4.41
C LEU A 305 14.24 8.50 5.79
N ARG A 306 14.05 7.34 6.44
CA ARG A 306 13.51 7.27 7.79
C ARG A 306 14.46 7.92 8.79
N GLU A 307 15.77 7.68 8.71
CA GLU A 307 16.73 8.34 9.61
C GLU A 307 16.74 9.87 9.41
N ASP A 308 16.77 10.32 8.15
CA ASP A 308 16.76 11.74 7.81
C ASP A 308 15.49 12.47 8.27
N THR A 309 14.38 11.77 8.52
CA THR A 309 13.10 12.39 8.90
C THR A 309 12.67 12.01 10.32
N VAL A 310 12.46 10.72 10.55
CA VAL A 310 12.03 10.15 11.82
C VAL A 310 13.17 10.09 12.84
N GLY A 311 14.42 9.88 12.42
CA GLY A 311 15.58 9.95 13.31
C GLY A 311 15.67 11.31 14.00
N GLN A 312 15.37 12.40 13.27
CA GLN A 312 15.30 13.74 13.85
C GLN A 312 14.19 13.87 14.92
N LEU A 313 13.03 13.23 14.72
CA LEU A 313 11.95 13.20 15.72
C LEU A 313 12.37 12.43 16.97
N ARG A 314 12.95 11.24 16.78
CA ARG A 314 13.47 10.36 17.83
C ARG A 314 14.44 11.11 18.72
N ASP A 315 15.41 11.79 18.14
CA ASP A 315 16.48 12.49 18.87
C ASP A 315 15.94 13.67 19.68
N VAL A 316 14.96 14.42 19.16
CA VAL A 316 14.31 15.53 19.88
C VAL A 316 13.51 15.01 21.08
N ILE A 317 12.77 13.91 20.93
CA ILE A 317 11.99 13.32 22.02
C ILE A 317 12.93 12.75 23.08
N HIS A 318 13.99 12.05 22.67
CA HIS A 318 14.99 11.48 23.58
C HIS A 318 15.68 12.57 24.40
N ALA A 319 16.03 13.69 23.76
CA ALA A 319 16.60 14.83 24.44
C ALA A 319 15.66 15.42 25.49
N GLU A 320 14.35 15.51 25.22
CA GLU A 320 13.36 15.99 26.20
C GLU A 320 13.16 14.99 27.35
N LEU A 321 13.09 13.70 27.06
CA LEU A 321 12.96 12.65 28.08
C LEU A 321 14.17 12.64 29.03
N ARG A 322 15.38 12.92 28.53
CA ARG A 322 16.60 13.04 29.35
C ARG A 322 16.77 14.41 30.01
N SER A 323 16.24 15.49 29.41
CA SER A 323 16.39 16.88 29.89
C SER A 323 15.56 17.24 31.14
N GLY A 324 15.02 16.24 31.85
CA GLY A 324 14.81 16.37 33.30
C GLY A 324 16.08 16.79 34.06
N SER A 325 17.27 16.61 33.47
CA SER A 325 18.56 17.13 33.93
C SER A 325 19.13 18.18 32.96
N LYS A 326 19.45 19.37 33.48
CA LYS A 326 20.04 20.52 32.77
C LYS A 326 21.22 20.11 31.87
N GLY A 327 21.07 20.26 30.55
CA GLY A 327 22.18 20.08 29.61
C GLY A 327 21.75 20.42 28.18
N SER A 328 21.99 21.66 27.76
CA SER A 328 21.73 22.15 26.41
C SER A 328 22.58 21.40 25.37
N GLN A 329 22.08 20.31 24.81
CA GLN A 329 22.51 19.83 23.50
C GLN A 329 21.64 20.49 22.42
N LYS A 330 22.28 21.16 21.47
CA LYS A 330 21.61 21.89 20.39
C LYS A 330 21.09 20.89 19.35
N SER A 331 19.91 20.32 19.56
CA SER A 331 19.18 19.71 18.45
C SER A 331 18.75 20.82 17.47
N PRO A 332 18.89 20.60 16.14
CA PRO A 332 18.52 21.61 15.14
C PRO A 332 17.00 21.86 15.12
N LEU A 333 16.21 20.84 15.45
CA LEU A 333 14.76 20.94 15.68
C LEU A 333 14.47 21.26 17.15
N ARG A 334 13.65 22.28 17.38
CA ARG A 334 13.11 22.63 18.69
C ARG A 334 11.66 22.16 18.78
N GLY A 335 11.38 21.27 19.73
CA GLY A 335 10.01 20.90 20.06
C GLY A 335 9.40 21.87 21.07
N ASN A 336 8.14 22.28 20.88
CA ASN A 336 7.40 22.98 21.94
C ASN A 336 6.76 21.96 22.87
N VAL A 337 7.01 22.06 24.18
CA VAL A 337 6.50 21.09 25.16
C VAL A 337 5.45 21.72 26.06
N TYR A 338 4.32 21.03 26.18
CA TYR A 338 3.19 21.38 27.02
C TYR A 338 3.00 20.30 28.08
N LYS A 339 3.18 20.65 29.35
CA LYS A 339 3.15 19.70 30.48
C LYS A 339 1.75 19.56 31.07
N GLN A 340 1.54 18.45 31.79
CA GLN A 340 0.30 18.15 32.54
C GLN A 340 -0.94 18.15 31.65
N VAL A 341 -0.85 17.42 30.54
CA VAL A 341 -1.93 17.29 29.57
C VAL A 341 -3.03 16.39 30.13
N LYS A 342 -4.28 16.85 30.04
CA LYS A 342 -5.47 16.10 30.44
C LYS A 342 -6.32 15.75 29.22
N LEU A 343 -6.84 14.53 29.18
CA LEU A 343 -7.82 14.10 28.19
C LEU A 343 -9.23 14.48 28.66
N GLU A 344 -9.90 15.34 27.90
CA GLU A 344 -11.21 15.92 28.29
C GLU A 344 -12.39 15.22 27.60
N GLY A 345 -12.19 14.70 26.39
CA GLY A 345 -13.28 14.06 25.66
C GLY A 345 -12.84 13.27 24.44
N LEU A 346 -13.71 12.35 24.03
CA LEU A 346 -13.53 11.46 22.88
C LEU A 346 -14.64 11.70 21.87
N LYS A 347 -14.27 11.65 20.59
CA LYS A 347 -15.16 11.76 19.44
C LYS A 347 -14.70 10.76 18.39
N PHE A 348 -15.65 10.19 17.66
CA PHE A 348 -15.34 9.37 16.49
C PHE A 348 -15.75 10.12 15.23
N ASP A 349 -14.79 10.36 14.36
CA ASP A 349 -15.03 10.85 13.01
C ASP A 349 -15.08 9.68 12.03
N ARG A 350 -16.00 9.76 11.07
CA ARG A 350 -16.23 8.70 10.08
C ARG A 350 -15.06 8.51 9.10
N PHE A 351 -14.21 9.52 8.92
CA PHE A 351 -13.09 9.50 7.99
C PHE A 351 -11.74 9.54 8.71
N ALA A 352 -11.64 10.31 9.80
CA ALA A 352 -10.40 10.45 10.58
C ALA A 352 -10.25 9.42 11.71
N GLY A 353 -11.31 8.70 12.10
CA GLY A 353 -11.26 7.71 13.20
C GLY A 353 -11.37 8.35 14.58
N LEU A 354 -10.53 7.94 15.55
CA LEU A 354 -10.54 8.56 16.89
C LEU A 354 -10.08 10.01 16.81
N GLN A 355 -10.93 10.90 17.30
CA GLN A 355 -10.56 12.24 17.68
C GLN A 355 -10.68 12.36 19.19
N PHE A 356 -9.71 12.99 19.83
CA PHE A 356 -9.78 13.21 21.26
C PHE A 356 -9.28 14.60 21.61
N ARG A 357 -9.87 15.17 22.66
CA ARG A 357 -9.53 16.50 23.13
C ARG A 357 -8.50 16.40 24.23
N VAL A 358 -7.40 17.11 24.04
CA VAL A 358 -6.41 17.32 25.08
C VAL A 358 -6.46 18.77 25.57
N GLN A 359 -6.32 18.93 26.88
CA GLN A 359 -6.27 20.21 27.58
C GLN A 359 -4.92 20.36 28.28
N PHE A 360 -4.30 21.52 28.19
CA PHE A 360 -3.03 21.83 28.84
C PHE A 360 -2.99 23.28 29.32
N ALA A 361 -2.03 23.62 30.18
CA ALA A 361 -1.86 24.98 30.69
C ALA A 361 -1.38 25.93 29.57
N GLN A 362 -1.91 27.15 29.54
CA GLN A 362 -1.43 28.17 28.61
C GLN A 362 0.07 28.45 28.85
N PRO A 363 0.86 28.79 27.80
CA PRO A 363 2.24 29.24 27.97
C PRO A 363 2.33 30.41 28.97
N SER A 364 3.37 30.44 29.80
CA SER A 364 3.53 31.43 30.88
C SER A 364 3.49 32.87 30.37
N ASN A 365 4.08 33.12 29.20
CA ASN A 365 4.08 34.41 28.51
C ASN A 365 2.69 34.82 27.97
N VAL A 366 1.73 33.89 27.88
CA VAL A 366 0.41 34.10 27.26
C VAL A 366 -0.73 34.09 28.30
N GLN A 367 -0.48 33.58 29.51
CA GLN A 367 -1.48 33.49 30.59
C GLN A 367 -2.02 34.87 31.01
N ALA A 368 -1.18 35.89 31.04
CA ALA A 368 -1.54 37.25 31.48
C ALA A 368 -2.14 38.13 30.36
N ILE A 369 -2.14 37.65 29.11
CA ILE A 369 -2.57 38.42 27.95
C ILE A 369 -4.09 38.36 27.78
N LYS A 370 -4.71 39.48 27.37
CA LYS A 370 -6.14 39.57 27.01
C LYS A 370 -6.50 38.61 25.87
N LYS A 371 -7.77 38.20 25.78
CA LYS A 371 -8.25 37.20 24.82
C LYS A 371 -7.86 37.46 23.37
N ASP A 372 -8.00 38.70 22.88
CA ASP A 372 -7.75 39.02 21.47
C ASP A 372 -6.25 38.99 21.13
N CYS A 373 -5.41 39.59 21.97
CA CYS A 373 -3.95 39.50 21.82
C CYS A 373 -3.42 38.06 21.99
N LYS A 374 -4.10 37.23 22.80
CA LYS A 374 -3.79 35.80 22.92
C LYS A 374 -4.11 35.06 21.63
N LYS A 375 -5.24 35.35 20.99
CA LYS A 375 -5.60 34.79 19.68
C LYS A 375 -4.55 35.16 18.63
N GLU A 376 -4.19 36.44 18.55
CA GLU A 376 -3.16 36.94 17.63
C GLU A 376 -1.80 36.26 17.88
N TRP A 377 -1.41 36.06 19.14
CA TRP A 377 -0.18 35.34 19.48
C TRP A 377 -0.18 33.89 18.96
N TRP A 378 -1.27 33.15 19.15
CA TRP A 378 -1.38 31.78 18.64
C TRP A 378 -1.32 31.73 17.10
N GLU A 379 -1.99 32.66 16.42
CA GLU A 379 -1.97 32.78 14.96
C GLU A 379 -0.57 33.13 14.42
N LEU A 380 0.11 34.11 15.02
CA LEU A 380 1.47 34.51 14.64
C LEU A 380 2.52 33.45 14.96
N SER A 381 2.35 32.72 16.07
CA SER A 381 3.29 31.67 16.48
C SER A 381 3.29 30.48 15.53
N LYS A 382 2.22 30.30 14.73
CA LYS A 382 1.99 29.14 13.87
C LYS A 382 2.15 27.80 14.61
N ARG A 383 1.84 27.78 15.90
CA ARG A 383 1.86 26.57 16.73
C ARG A 383 0.52 25.86 16.70
N LEU A 384 0.55 24.54 16.84
CA LEU A 384 -0.60 23.62 16.87
C LEU A 384 -1.58 23.90 15.74
N GLN A 385 -1.05 24.17 14.54
CA GLN A 385 -1.84 24.39 13.34
C GLN A 385 -2.52 23.09 12.90
N PRO A 386 -3.62 23.15 12.13
CA PRO A 386 -4.22 21.95 11.56
C PRO A 386 -3.19 21.09 10.83
N SER A 387 -3.22 19.78 11.06
CA SER A 387 -2.25 18.79 10.56
C SER A 387 -0.82 18.90 11.11
N ALA A 388 -0.56 19.74 12.12
CA ALA A 388 0.73 19.75 12.81
C ALA A 388 0.97 18.40 13.50
N LEU A 389 2.19 17.88 13.38
CA LEU A 389 2.62 16.64 14.03
C LEU A 389 2.95 16.90 15.50
N VAL A 390 2.36 16.10 16.37
CA VAL A 390 2.58 16.15 17.81
C VAL A 390 2.82 14.74 18.38
N CYS A 391 3.50 14.65 19.53
CA CYS A 391 3.72 13.41 20.26
C CYS A 391 3.23 13.56 21.69
N LEU A 392 2.41 12.62 22.15
CA LEU A 392 2.05 12.44 23.55
C LEU A 392 3.07 11.52 24.21
N ILE A 393 3.73 12.02 25.24
CA ILE A 393 4.80 11.33 25.93
C ILE A 393 4.39 11.10 27.37
N ASP A 394 4.54 9.87 27.85
CA ASP A 394 4.38 9.50 29.26
C ASP A 394 5.66 8.86 29.79
N SER A 395 6.08 9.36 30.96
CA SER A 395 7.16 8.81 31.78
C SER A 395 7.06 7.31 32.06
N ARG A 396 5.86 6.72 31.96
CA ARG A 396 5.62 5.29 32.22
C ARG A 396 5.91 4.36 31.04
N GLY A 397 6.26 4.87 29.86
CA GLY A 397 6.63 3.99 28.75
C GLY A 397 5.95 4.24 27.40
N PHE A 398 5.29 5.39 27.19
CA PHE A 398 4.47 5.61 25.99
C PHE A 398 4.89 6.86 25.22
N ALA A 399 4.99 6.71 23.90
CA ALA A 399 5.15 7.80 22.94
C ALA A 399 4.15 7.58 21.80
N ILE A 400 3.12 8.43 21.71
CA ILE A 400 2.02 8.27 20.75
C ILE A 400 1.98 9.49 19.84
N PHE A 401 2.15 9.25 18.53
CA PHE A 401 2.14 10.29 17.52
C PHE A 401 0.72 10.60 17.05
N CYS A 402 0.41 11.90 17.01
CA CYS A 402 -0.89 12.42 16.65
C CYS A 402 -0.74 13.60 15.68
N THR A 403 -1.80 13.91 14.93
CA THR A 403 -1.93 15.15 14.18
C THR A 403 -3.01 16.03 14.78
N VAL A 404 -2.83 17.35 14.70
CA VAL A 404 -3.89 18.29 15.11
C VAL A 404 -5.05 18.23 14.13
N ALA A 405 -6.25 17.95 14.65
CA ALA A 405 -7.47 17.87 13.85
C ALA A 405 -7.88 19.25 13.33
N ASP A 406 -8.35 19.31 12.09
CA ASP A 406 -8.93 20.53 11.55
C ASP A 406 -10.36 20.72 12.08
N ASN A 407 -10.52 21.73 12.94
CA ASN A 407 -11.82 22.11 13.52
C ASN A 407 -12.86 22.50 12.45
N LEU A 408 -12.45 22.88 11.23
CA LEU A 408 -13.35 23.28 10.15
C LEU A 408 -14.06 22.11 9.48
N LYS A 409 -13.49 20.90 9.50
CA LYS A 409 -14.10 19.70 8.90
C LYS A 409 -15.34 19.21 9.67
N CYS A 410 -15.49 19.62 10.93
CA CYS A 410 -16.58 19.16 11.80
C CYS A 410 -17.89 19.95 11.70
N SER A 411 -17.96 21.06 10.96
CA SER A 411 -19.08 22.02 11.08
C SER A 411 -20.08 22.06 9.91
N LYS A 412 -20.08 21.09 8.98
CA LYS A 412 -21.00 21.13 7.82
C LYS A 412 -21.84 19.86 7.61
N VAL A 413 -22.44 19.34 8.68
CA VAL A 413 -23.61 18.46 8.54
C VAL A 413 -24.69 18.93 9.52
N LYS A 414 -25.61 19.77 9.06
CA LYS A 414 -26.89 20.00 9.73
C LYS A 414 -27.75 18.75 9.54
N ASN A 415 -27.53 17.72 10.34
CA ASN A 415 -28.47 16.61 10.46
C ASN A 415 -29.41 16.91 11.64
N ASN A 416 -30.70 17.08 11.34
CA ASN A 416 -31.81 17.37 12.27
C ASN A 416 -32.16 16.20 13.21
N TYR A 417 -31.19 15.40 13.64
CA TYR A 417 -31.37 14.35 14.65
C TYR A 417 -30.18 14.39 15.61
N GLU A 418 -30.26 15.26 16.61
CA GLU A 418 -29.38 15.19 17.78
C GLU A 418 -29.92 14.15 18.77
N PRO A 419 -29.19 13.07 19.10
CA PRO A 419 -29.24 12.54 20.45
C PRO A 419 -28.48 13.52 21.36
N ASN A 420 -29.14 13.94 22.42
CA ASN A 420 -28.64 14.84 23.46
C ASN A 420 -27.30 14.37 24.07
N VAL A 421 -26.17 14.72 23.46
CA VAL A 421 -24.86 14.76 24.13
C VAL A 421 -24.26 16.14 23.87
N ARG A 422 -24.53 17.06 24.80
CA ARG A 422 -23.96 18.41 24.83
C ARG A 422 -22.44 18.34 25.08
N LEU A 423 -21.63 18.19 24.02
CA LEU A 423 -20.21 18.58 24.05
C LEU A 423 -20.14 20.10 23.84
N LYS A 424 -20.27 20.84 24.95
CA LYS A 424 -20.59 22.28 24.98
C LYS A 424 -19.42 23.25 24.79
N SER A 425 -18.28 22.79 24.30
CA SER A 425 -17.14 23.68 24.01
C SER A 425 -16.44 23.16 22.77
N THR A 426 -16.23 24.00 21.76
CA THR A 426 -15.29 23.74 20.67
C THR A 426 -13.87 23.81 21.23
N ALA A 427 -12.97 22.92 20.80
CA ALA A 427 -11.57 23.00 21.23
C ALA A 427 -11.01 24.37 20.81
N SER A 428 -10.52 25.12 21.78
CA SER A 428 -10.05 26.48 21.60
C SER A 428 -8.72 26.67 22.32
N LEU A 429 -7.77 27.26 21.59
CA LEU A 429 -6.45 27.59 22.11
C LEU A 429 -6.43 28.91 22.88
N TRP A 430 -7.43 29.79 22.72
CA TRP A 430 -7.40 31.15 23.27
C TRP A 430 -8.63 31.55 24.10
N GLU A 431 -9.74 30.80 24.08
CA GLU A 431 -10.96 31.18 24.82
C GLU A 431 -10.76 31.21 26.33
N ASN A 432 -10.04 30.22 26.87
CA ASN A 432 -9.83 30.10 28.31
C ASN A 432 -8.60 30.89 28.78
N ALA A 433 -8.73 31.54 29.94
CA ALA A 433 -7.65 32.35 30.51
C ALA A 433 -6.43 31.50 30.89
N LYS A 434 -6.66 30.35 31.55
CA LYS A 434 -5.60 29.52 32.15
C LYS A 434 -5.25 28.26 31.35
N THR A 435 -6.19 27.74 30.55
CA THR A 435 -6.01 26.49 29.80
C THR A 435 -6.18 26.70 28.30
N ALA A 436 -5.55 25.84 27.51
CA ALA A 436 -5.74 25.71 26.08
C ALA A 436 -6.21 24.29 25.77
N SER A 437 -6.99 24.12 24.72
CA SER A 437 -7.48 22.80 24.30
C SER A 437 -7.32 22.63 22.79
N VAL A 438 -6.94 21.42 22.38
CA VAL A 438 -6.78 21.05 20.97
C VAL A 438 -7.34 19.65 20.74
N ASN A 439 -7.90 19.42 19.55
CA ASN A 439 -8.35 18.10 19.12
C ASN A 439 -7.21 17.40 18.38
N LEU A 440 -6.94 16.15 18.73
CA LEU A 440 -5.90 15.33 18.14
C LEU A 440 -6.49 14.09 17.45
N GLU A 441 -5.82 13.65 16.41
CA GLU A 441 -6.08 12.44 15.63
C GLU A 441 -4.87 11.52 15.72
N LEU A 442 -5.07 10.21 15.93
CA LEU A 442 -3.97 9.25 15.97
C LEU A 442 -3.36 9.07 14.58
N VAL A 443 -2.03 9.15 14.48
CA VAL A 443 -1.30 8.81 13.25
C VAL A 443 -1.34 7.30 13.01
N GLU A 444 -1.07 6.54 14.06
CA GLU A 444 -1.10 5.07 14.05
C GLU A 444 -2.26 4.57 14.92
N GLN A 445 -3.28 4.01 14.27
CA GLN A 445 -4.49 3.52 14.92
C GLN A 445 -4.33 2.07 15.45
N THR A 446 -3.23 1.78 16.15
CA THR A 446 -2.98 0.47 16.75
C THR A 446 -3.82 0.25 18.02
N GLY A 447 -4.25 -0.98 18.28
CA GLY A 447 -5.09 -1.30 19.45
C GLY A 447 -4.49 -0.85 20.79
N THR A 448 -3.15 -0.88 20.91
CA THR A 448 -2.40 -0.39 22.06
C THR A 448 -2.54 1.12 22.25
N ASN A 449 -2.45 1.91 21.17
CA ASN A 449 -2.61 3.37 21.21
C ASN A 449 -4.04 3.74 21.62
N TRP A 450 -5.03 3.07 21.05
CA TRP A 450 -6.44 3.24 21.42
C TRP A 450 -6.70 2.96 22.90
N GLN A 451 -6.23 1.81 23.38
CA GLN A 451 -6.41 1.41 24.77
C GLN A 451 -5.76 2.41 25.72
N TYR A 452 -4.54 2.85 25.44
CA TYR A 452 -3.86 3.85 26.26
C TYR A 452 -4.64 5.17 26.35
N ILE A 453 -5.18 5.68 25.23
CA ILE A 453 -5.97 6.91 25.24
C ILE A 453 -7.27 6.74 26.05
N LEU A 454 -7.93 5.58 25.94
CA LEU A 454 -9.12 5.26 26.74
C LEU A 454 -8.81 5.15 28.23
N ASP A 455 -7.70 4.50 28.59
CA ASP A 455 -7.25 4.35 29.97
C ASP A 455 -6.97 5.73 30.59
N CYS A 456 -6.29 6.61 29.84
CA CYS A 456 -6.02 7.98 30.28
C CYS A 456 -7.29 8.82 30.45
N HIS A 457 -8.31 8.63 29.61
CA HIS A 457 -9.61 9.28 29.77
C HIS A 457 -10.37 8.75 30.99
N SER A 458 -10.25 7.46 31.31
CA SER A 458 -10.91 6.85 32.47
C SER A 458 -10.27 7.21 33.83
N ALA A 459 -9.02 7.67 33.83
CA ALA A 459 -8.26 7.98 35.04
C ALA A 459 -8.62 9.36 35.63
N VAL A 460 -9.69 9.43 36.42
CA VAL A 460 -10.28 10.71 36.91
C VAL A 460 -9.49 11.37 38.06
N LYS A 461 -8.66 10.65 38.84
CA LYS A 461 -8.05 11.22 40.07
C LYS A 461 -6.52 11.10 40.20
N ASN A 462 -5.86 10.19 39.49
CA ASN A 462 -4.39 10.03 39.44
C ASN A 462 -3.97 9.62 38.02
N GLY A 463 -4.31 10.44 37.03
CA GLY A 463 -3.93 10.20 35.64
C GLY A 463 -2.42 10.31 35.44
N PRO A 464 -1.88 9.67 34.39
CA PRO A 464 -0.48 9.84 34.00
C PRO A 464 -0.09 11.30 33.82
N SER A 465 1.16 11.60 34.16
CA SER A 465 1.77 12.88 33.80
C SER A 465 2.15 12.86 32.31
N ILE A 466 1.18 13.20 31.46
CA ILE A 466 1.38 13.28 30.02
C ILE A 466 1.95 14.65 29.64
N SER A 467 2.94 14.64 28.75
CA SER A 467 3.46 15.82 28.07
C SER A 467 3.10 15.75 26.59
N LEU A 468 2.69 16.88 26.02
CA LEU A 468 2.44 17.04 24.59
C LEU A 468 3.61 17.80 23.99
N MET A 469 4.29 17.18 23.04
CA MET A 469 5.37 17.81 22.28
C MET A 469 4.89 18.10 20.86
N GLU A 470 5.13 19.31 20.38
CA GLU A 470 4.88 19.72 19.00
C GLU A 470 6.20 19.83 18.23
N PHE A 471 6.23 19.32 17.00
CA PHE A 471 7.37 19.44 16.09
C PHE A 471 7.14 20.54 15.04
N THR A 472 7.74 21.71 15.24
CA THR A 472 7.60 22.82 14.30
C THR A 472 8.32 22.51 12.99
N GLY A 473 7.61 22.63 11.86
CA GLY A 473 8.21 22.49 10.52
C GLY A 473 8.30 21.05 9.99
N ILE A 474 7.87 20.06 10.76
CA ILE A 474 7.77 18.67 10.29
C ILE A 474 6.35 18.40 9.81
N LEU A 475 6.23 18.07 8.54
CA LEU A 475 4.97 17.70 7.90
C LEU A 475 4.96 16.20 7.68
N LEU A 476 4.13 15.48 8.44
CA LEU A 476 4.00 14.02 8.28
C LEU A 476 3.74 13.58 6.82
N PRO A 477 2.91 14.30 6.01
CA PRO A 477 2.71 13.96 4.60
C PRO A 477 3.95 14.08 3.71
N SER A 478 5.04 14.72 4.15
CA SER A 478 6.24 14.87 3.31
C SER A 478 7.09 13.59 3.24
N PHE A 479 6.94 12.67 4.19
CA PHE A 479 7.77 11.46 4.25
C PHE A 479 6.98 10.16 4.48
N GLN A 480 5.89 10.18 5.26
CA GLN A 480 5.14 8.96 5.57
C GLN A 480 4.60 8.23 4.31
N PRO A 481 3.98 8.92 3.33
CA PRO A 481 3.50 8.24 2.12
C PRO A 481 4.62 7.58 1.32
N THR A 482 5.79 8.22 1.27
CA THR A 482 6.98 7.71 0.57
C THR A 482 7.52 6.46 1.25
N LEU A 483 7.64 6.46 2.59
CA LEU A 483 8.05 5.28 3.35
C LEU A 483 7.06 4.11 3.18
N LEU A 484 5.74 4.39 3.25
CA LEU A 484 4.72 3.37 2.96
C LEU A 484 4.82 2.84 1.53
N ALA A 485 5.13 3.69 0.55
CA ALA A 485 5.33 3.27 -0.83
C ALA A 485 6.54 2.35 -0.97
N LEU A 486 7.68 2.68 -0.35
CA LEU A 486 8.88 1.84 -0.34
C LEU A 486 8.59 0.46 0.29
N GLN A 487 7.90 0.42 1.43
CA GLN A 487 7.47 -0.84 2.06
C GLN A 487 6.51 -1.64 1.16
N LYS A 488 5.59 -0.99 0.46
CA LYS A 488 4.68 -1.66 -0.49
C LYS A 488 5.42 -2.22 -1.70
N MET A 489 6.36 -1.46 -2.27
CA MET A 489 7.18 -1.91 -3.39
C MET A 489 8.07 -3.08 -3.01
N GLN A 490 8.61 -3.09 -1.78
CA GLN A 490 9.37 -4.22 -1.25
C GLN A 490 8.52 -5.48 -1.16
N LYS A 491 7.30 -5.40 -0.61
CA LYS A 491 6.36 -6.56 -0.56
C LYS A 491 5.96 -7.05 -1.95
N ALA A 492 5.78 -6.13 -2.89
CA ALA A 492 5.41 -6.45 -4.27
C ALA A 492 6.59 -6.95 -5.12
N ALA A 493 7.83 -6.75 -4.66
CA ALA A 493 9.05 -6.88 -5.46
C ALA A 493 8.98 -6.11 -6.81
N ASP A 494 8.27 -4.98 -6.79
CA ASP A 494 7.90 -4.21 -7.98
C ASP A 494 8.52 -2.81 -7.92
N LEU A 495 9.60 -2.63 -8.67
CA LEU A 495 10.26 -1.34 -8.87
C LEU A 495 10.36 -1.10 -10.38
N PRO A 496 9.76 -0.01 -10.90
CA PRO A 496 9.96 0.40 -12.28
C PRO A 496 11.45 0.65 -12.55
N MET A 497 11.93 0.31 -13.75
CA MET A 497 13.31 0.59 -14.17
C MET A 497 14.37 -0.07 -13.27
N SER A 498 14.02 -1.18 -12.61
CA SER A 498 14.92 -1.95 -11.74
C SER A 498 16.23 -2.34 -12.42
N GLU A 499 16.20 -2.60 -13.71
CA GLU A 499 17.32 -2.91 -14.59
C GLU A 499 18.36 -1.78 -14.69
N PHE A 500 17.95 -0.53 -14.43
CA PHE A 500 18.83 0.65 -14.40
C PHE A 500 19.18 1.09 -12.99
N LEU A 501 18.28 0.86 -12.03
CA LEU A 501 18.45 1.32 -10.65
C LEU A 501 19.23 0.33 -9.77
N VAL A 502 19.22 -0.95 -10.11
CA VAL A 502 19.84 -2.00 -9.30
C VAL A 502 21.22 -2.34 -9.86
N PRO A 503 22.29 -2.27 -9.04
CA PRO A 503 23.62 -2.70 -9.47
C PRO A 503 23.62 -4.18 -9.87
N LEU A 504 24.08 -4.47 -11.09
CA LEU A 504 24.29 -5.82 -11.60
C LEU A 504 25.50 -6.44 -10.89
N GLY A 505 25.25 -7.10 -9.76
CA GLY A 505 26.23 -7.94 -9.06
C GLY A 505 27.00 -7.27 -7.92
N ALA A 506 27.25 -8.06 -6.86
CA ALA A 506 28.14 -7.71 -5.77
C ALA A 506 29.59 -7.81 -6.25
N GLY A 507 30.17 -6.69 -6.70
CA GLY A 507 31.55 -6.62 -7.20
C GLY A 507 31.77 -5.54 -8.26
N SER A 508 30.70 -5.04 -8.87
CA SER A 508 30.73 -4.06 -9.96
C SER A 508 30.80 -2.62 -9.42
N SER A 509 31.73 -2.35 -8.51
CA SER A 509 32.00 -0.97 -8.09
C SER A 509 32.70 -0.22 -9.23
N GLY A 510 31.93 0.46 -10.07
CA GLY A 510 32.48 1.37 -11.10
C GLY A 510 32.61 0.80 -12.52
N GLY A 511 31.96 -0.32 -12.84
CA GLY A 511 31.91 -0.81 -14.22
C GLY A 511 31.02 0.06 -15.11
N VAL A 512 31.47 0.38 -16.33
CA VAL A 512 30.61 0.95 -17.38
C VAL A 512 29.53 -0.07 -17.70
N VAL A 513 28.27 0.25 -17.38
CA VAL A 513 27.12 -0.58 -17.73
C VAL A 513 26.66 -0.17 -19.12
N ASP A 514 26.63 -1.13 -20.05
CA ASP A 514 26.08 -0.93 -21.39
C ASP A 514 24.54 -0.83 -21.30
N VAL A 515 24.04 0.40 -21.27
CA VAL A 515 22.60 0.71 -21.23
C VAL A 515 22.08 0.70 -22.67
N ALA A 516 21.19 -0.25 -22.97
CA ALA A 516 20.55 -0.32 -24.27
C ALA A 516 19.75 0.97 -24.57
N PRO A 517 19.66 1.41 -25.84
CA PRO A 517 18.83 2.54 -26.20
C PRO A 517 17.35 2.27 -25.81
N PRO A 518 16.62 3.30 -25.34
CA PRO A 518 15.22 3.15 -24.97
C PRO A 518 14.38 2.74 -26.18
N ALA A 519 13.29 2.00 -25.96
CA ALA A 519 12.49 1.39 -27.04
C ALA A 519 12.09 2.39 -28.14
N TYR A 520 11.73 3.63 -27.78
CA TYR A 520 11.36 4.67 -28.75
C TYR A 520 12.54 5.10 -29.65
N ALA A 521 13.78 4.98 -29.18
CA ALA A 521 15.00 5.33 -29.91
C ALA A 521 15.52 4.18 -30.80
N THR A 522 14.85 3.03 -30.77
CA THR A 522 15.18 1.87 -31.62
C THR A 522 14.44 1.87 -32.96
N ALA A 523 13.56 2.86 -33.20
CA ALA A 523 12.86 2.99 -34.46
C ALA A 523 13.83 3.32 -35.61
N ALA A 524 13.64 2.67 -36.76
CA ALA A 524 14.38 3.01 -37.96
C ALA A 524 14.13 4.48 -38.30
N SER A 525 15.20 5.27 -38.51
CA SER A 525 15.17 6.73 -38.73
C SER A 525 14.98 7.60 -37.49
N PHE A 526 15.00 7.05 -36.27
CA PHE A 526 14.98 7.88 -35.07
C PHE A 526 16.26 8.71 -34.96
N SER A 527 16.10 10.03 -34.98
CA SER A 527 17.15 11.00 -34.64
C SER A 527 16.67 11.87 -33.50
N PHE A 528 17.55 12.18 -32.55
CA PHE A 528 17.26 13.19 -31.55
C PHE A 528 17.21 14.56 -32.23
N ASP A 529 16.03 15.20 -32.23
CA ASP A 529 15.94 16.61 -32.56
C ASP A 529 16.47 17.42 -31.37
N LEU A 530 17.74 17.83 -31.48
CA LEU A 530 18.43 18.62 -30.46
C LEU A 530 18.25 20.13 -30.69
N HIS A 531 17.34 20.54 -31.58
CA HIS A 531 17.09 21.95 -31.80
C HIS A 531 16.41 22.55 -30.56
N VAL A 532 17.19 23.27 -29.76
CA VAL A 532 16.64 24.12 -28.70
C VAL A 532 15.78 25.18 -29.39
N PRO A 533 14.48 25.32 -29.05
CA PRO A 533 13.71 26.47 -29.50
C PRO A 533 14.28 27.69 -28.78
N ALA A 534 15.24 28.37 -29.40
CA ALA A 534 15.58 29.72 -29.01
C ALA A 534 14.33 30.57 -29.23
N PRO A 535 13.84 31.33 -28.23
CA PRO A 535 12.81 32.32 -28.51
C PRO A 535 13.39 33.26 -29.56
N SER A 536 12.68 33.42 -30.67
CA SER A 536 12.99 34.39 -31.70
C SER A 536 13.05 35.77 -31.06
N LEU A 537 14.26 36.25 -30.76
CA LEU A 537 14.50 37.68 -30.61
C LEU A 537 14.30 38.27 -32.00
N ASP A 538 13.11 38.83 -32.23
CA ASP A 538 12.85 39.71 -33.37
C ASP A 538 13.88 40.85 -33.35
N PRO A 539 14.73 41.01 -34.38
CA PRO A 539 15.66 42.13 -34.44
C PRO A 539 15.02 43.43 -34.97
N PHE A 540 13.69 43.51 -35.06
CA PHE A 540 13.01 44.68 -35.66
C PHE A 540 11.65 44.97 -35.01
N LEU A 541 11.67 45.51 -33.80
CA LEU A 541 10.68 46.51 -33.37
C LEU A 541 11.43 47.62 -32.60
N LEU A 542 11.68 48.71 -33.32
CA LEU A 542 11.99 50.04 -32.79
C LEU A 542 10.73 50.64 -32.15
#